data_AF-A0A4U0R3G4-F1
#
_entry.id   AF-A0A4U0R3G4-F1
#
_cell.length_a   1.000
_cell.length_b   1.000
_cell.length_c   1.000
_cell.angle_alpha   90.00
_cell.angle_beta   90.00
_cell.angle_gamma   90.00
#
_symmetry.space_group_name_H-M   'P 1'
#
loop_
_entity.id
_entity.type
_entity.pdbx_description
1 polymer ?
#
loop_
_entity_poly.entity_id
_entity_poly.type
_entity_poly.pdbx_seq_one_letter_code
_entity_poly.pdbx_strand_id
1 'polypeptide(L)'
;MVERFFRARGDMRFAFIAKHRHIWPVSWLCEALEVSRSGFHAWRGRPTSTREIHDAKLVMAIETSFKTSDRTYGARRVWRDVLEEGLACGLHRTLRLMRCNAFRARPRRRGKPKDDGERSIIADIEPVNATGSREPARLDRDFQADRPNQKWLTDFTYIWTAEGWLYVAVVLDLFSRRAVGWSMKADRDASLVM
;
A
#
# COMPACT_ATOMS: atom_id res chain seq x y z
N MET A 1 3.45 -16.93 -33.19
CA MET A 1 3.09 -15.75 -32.35
C MET A 1 1.93 -14.92 -32.92
N VAL A 2 1.49 -15.17 -34.17
CA VAL A 2 0.49 -14.35 -34.88
C VAL A 2 -0.98 -14.73 -34.55
N GLU A 3 -1.28 -16.00 -34.23
CA GLU A 3 -2.65 -16.45 -33.96
C GLU A 3 -3.30 -15.88 -32.69
N ARG A 4 -2.50 -15.49 -31.68
CA ARG A 4 -3.03 -15.05 -30.38
C ARG A 4 -3.55 -13.62 -30.37
N PHE A 5 -3.03 -12.76 -31.25
CA PHE A 5 -3.49 -11.37 -31.39
C PHE A 5 -4.84 -11.29 -32.12
N PHE A 6 -5.08 -12.16 -33.11
CA PHE A 6 -6.39 -12.26 -33.76
C PHE A 6 -7.47 -12.83 -32.83
N ARG A 7 -7.12 -13.78 -31.94
CA ARG A 7 -8.07 -14.41 -31.02
C ARG A 7 -8.61 -13.45 -29.95
N ALA A 8 -7.78 -12.55 -29.41
CA ALA A 8 -8.19 -11.59 -28.39
C ALA A 8 -9.21 -10.55 -28.93
N ARG A 9 -9.10 -10.14 -30.20
CA ARG A 9 -10.08 -9.26 -30.85
C ARG A 9 -11.39 -9.99 -31.17
N GLY A 10 -11.32 -11.24 -31.62
CA GLY A 10 -12.51 -12.06 -31.87
C GLY A 10 -13.31 -12.35 -30.60
N ASP A 11 -12.63 -12.65 -29.49
CA ASP A 11 -13.26 -12.88 -28.18
C ASP A 11 -14.04 -11.66 -27.71
N MET A 12 -13.47 -10.45 -27.81
CA MET A 12 -14.17 -9.23 -27.40
C MET A 12 -15.39 -8.92 -28.25
N ARG A 13 -15.32 -9.16 -29.57
CA ARG A 13 -16.47 -8.97 -30.48
C ARG A 13 -17.60 -9.96 -30.14
N PHE A 14 -17.28 -11.24 -29.95
CA PHE A 14 -18.28 -12.23 -29.59
C PHE A 14 -18.84 -12.03 -28.18
N ALA A 15 -18.02 -11.59 -27.22
CA ALA A 15 -18.48 -11.22 -25.88
C ALA A 15 -19.43 -10.02 -25.90
N PHE A 16 -19.16 -9.01 -26.74
CA PHE A 16 -20.08 -7.88 -26.96
C PHE A 16 -21.42 -8.36 -27.54
N ILE A 17 -21.38 -9.19 -28.59
CA ILE A 17 -22.60 -9.78 -29.18
C ILE A 17 -23.38 -10.56 -28.13
N ALA A 18 -22.71 -11.40 -27.34
CA ALA A 18 -23.34 -12.17 -26.28
C ALA A 18 -24.04 -11.27 -25.25
N LYS A 19 -23.40 -10.17 -24.84
CA LYS A 19 -23.97 -9.22 -23.88
C LYS A 19 -25.20 -8.50 -24.43
N HIS A 20 -25.17 -8.08 -25.70
CA HIS A 20 -26.19 -7.20 -26.29
C HIS A 20 -27.25 -7.92 -27.14
N ARG A 21 -27.18 -9.26 -27.30
CA ARG A 21 -28.13 -10.08 -28.07
C ARG A 21 -29.61 -9.99 -27.67
N HIS A 22 -29.90 -9.43 -26.50
CA HIS A 22 -31.26 -9.25 -25.99
C HIS A 22 -31.88 -7.91 -26.43
N ILE A 23 -31.04 -6.96 -26.88
CA ILE A 23 -31.45 -5.64 -27.36
C ILE A 23 -31.56 -5.66 -28.88
N TRP A 24 -30.57 -6.25 -29.56
CA TRP A 24 -30.52 -6.31 -31.01
C TRP A 24 -30.35 -7.74 -31.54
N PRO A 25 -30.87 -8.05 -32.74
CA PRO A 25 -30.67 -9.36 -33.36
C PRO A 25 -29.18 -9.69 -33.54
N VAL A 26 -28.83 -10.95 -33.26
CA VAL A 26 -27.45 -11.45 -33.41
C VAL A 26 -26.93 -11.28 -34.83
N SER A 27 -27.80 -11.44 -35.85
CA SER A 27 -27.45 -11.22 -37.26
C SER A 27 -26.92 -9.81 -37.51
N TRP A 28 -27.64 -8.80 -37.00
CA TRP A 28 -27.26 -7.39 -37.09
C TRP A 28 -25.95 -7.10 -36.37
N LEU A 29 -25.78 -7.61 -35.15
CA LEU A 29 -24.56 -7.39 -34.37
C LEU A 29 -23.34 -8.07 -35.01
N CYS A 30 -23.51 -9.26 -35.59
CA CYS A 30 -22.45 -9.95 -36.32
C CYS A 30 -22.01 -9.18 -37.56
N GLU A 31 -22.96 -8.62 -38.32
CA GLU A 31 -22.69 -7.80 -39.50
C GLU A 31 -21.97 -6.50 -39.13
N ALA A 32 -22.48 -5.76 -38.14
CA ALA A 32 -21.88 -4.52 -37.67
C ALA A 32 -20.45 -4.68 -37.12
N LEU A 33 -20.10 -5.86 -36.60
CA LEU A 33 -18.78 -6.17 -36.05
C LEU A 33 -17.88 -6.97 -37.00
N GLU A 34 -18.33 -7.21 -38.23
CA GLU A 34 -17.62 -7.96 -39.27
C GLU A 34 -17.17 -9.35 -38.78
N VAL A 35 -18.10 -10.11 -38.18
CA VAL A 35 -17.86 -11.49 -37.72
C VAL A 35 -18.94 -12.44 -38.24
N SER A 36 -18.58 -13.73 -38.40
CA SER A 36 -19.55 -14.72 -38.87
C SER A 36 -20.51 -15.17 -37.76
N ARG A 37 -21.77 -15.41 -38.12
CA ARG A 37 -22.78 -15.98 -37.22
C ARG A 37 -22.38 -17.38 -36.74
N SER A 38 -21.87 -18.22 -37.64
CA SER A 38 -21.35 -19.55 -37.30
C SER A 38 -20.19 -19.46 -36.32
N GLY A 39 -19.29 -18.48 -36.48
CA GLY A 39 -18.20 -18.20 -35.54
C GLY A 39 -18.71 -17.81 -34.15
N PHE A 40 -19.74 -16.97 -34.07
CA PHE A 40 -20.37 -16.61 -32.79
C PHE A 40 -20.97 -17.83 -32.08
N HIS A 41 -21.72 -18.67 -32.79
CA HIS A 41 -22.33 -19.86 -32.20
C HIS A 41 -21.28 -20.90 -31.79
N ALA A 42 -20.25 -21.11 -32.61
CA ALA A 42 -19.12 -21.98 -32.28
C ALA A 42 -18.33 -21.46 -31.07
N TRP A 43 -18.15 -20.14 -30.95
CA TRP A 43 -17.56 -19.51 -29.78
C TRP A 43 -18.43 -19.70 -28.54
N ARG A 44 -19.76 -19.51 -28.66
CA ARG A 44 -20.71 -19.62 -27.55
C ARG A 44 -20.82 -21.04 -26.99
N GLY A 45 -20.71 -22.04 -27.86
CA GLY A 45 -20.74 -23.45 -27.48
C GLY A 45 -19.37 -24.03 -27.12
N ARG A 46 -18.30 -23.24 -27.16
CA ARG A 46 -16.93 -23.75 -26.99
C ARG A 46 -16.73 -24.13 -25.51
N PRO A 47 -16.37 -25.39 -25.20
CA PRO A 47 -16.06 -25.77 -23.84
C PRO A 47 -14.76 -25.11 -23.39
N THR A 48 -14.64 -24.86 -22.09
CA THR A 48 -13.42 -24.33 -21.47
C THR A 48 -12.24 -25.21 -21.81
N SER A 49 -11.18 -24.61 -22.33
CA SER A 49 -9.99 -25.37 -22.74
C SER A 49 -9.24 -25.92 -21.53
N THR A 50 -8.53 -27.05 -21.69
CA THR A 50 -7.64 -27.61 -20.66
C THR A 50 -6.65 -26.57 -20.13
N ARG A 51 -6.20 -25.67 -21.00
CA ARG A 51 -5.32 -24.56 -20.65
C ARG A 51 -6.00 -23.53 -19.73
N GLU A 52 -7.25 -23.17 -20.00
CA GLU A 52 -8.02 -22.26 -19.14
C GLU A 52 -8.32 -22.87 -17.79
N ILE A 53 -8.65 -24.17 -17.75
CA ILE A 53 -8.84 -24.89 -16.48
C ILE A 53 -7.55 -24.86 -15.65
N HIS A 54 -6.40 -25.10 -16.28
CA HIS A 54 -5.11 -25.01 -15.60
C HIS A 54 -4.74 -23.58 -15.21
N ASP A 55 -5.03 -22.59 -16.05
CA ASP A 55 -4.82 -21.17 -15.72
C ASP A 55 -5.68 -20.76 -14.53
N ALA A 56 -6.94 -21.21 -14.44
CA ALA A 56 -7.81 -20.97 -13.28
C ALA A 56 -7.22 -21.56 -11.99
N LYS A 57 -6.72 -22.80 -12.02
CA LYS A 57 -6.02 -23.41 -10.86
C LYS A 57 -4.81 -22.58 -10.42
N LEU A 58 -3.99 -22.14 -11.38
CA LEU A 58 -2.83 -21.29 -11.09
C LEU A 58 -3.24 -19.93 -10.52
N VAL A 59 -4.32 -19.32 -11.02
CA VAL A 59 -4.80 -18.03 -10.53
C VAL A 59 -5.21 -18.13 -9.07
N MET A 60 -5.86 -19.23 -8.66
CA MET A 60 -6.21 -19.44 -7.25
C MET A 60 -4.97 -19.50 -6.34
N ALA A 61 -3.95 -20.29 -6.71
CA ALA A 61 -2.69 -20.36 -5.96
C ALA A 61 -1.95 -19.02 -5.90
N ILE A 62 -1.87 -18.32 -7.04
CA ILE A 62 -1.31 -16.97 -7.14
C ILE A 62 -2.04 -16.00 -6.21
N GLU A 63 -3.37 -16.06 -6.17
CA GLU A 63 -4.18 -15.17 -5.32
C GLU A 63 -3.96 -15.47 -3.84
N THR A 64 -3.88 -16.74 -3.46
CA THR A 64 -3.57 -17.17 -2.09
C THR A 64 -2.22 -16.63 -1.64
N SER A 65 -1.13 -16.92 -2.36
CA SER A 65 0.22 -16.38 -2.06
C SER A 65 0.22 -14.85 -2.01
N PHE A 66 -0.46 -14.20 -2.96
CA PHE A 66 -0.54 -12.74 -3.01
C PHE A 66 -1.27 -12.14 -1.80
N LYS A 67 -2.36 -12.75 -1.32
CA LYS A 67 -3.10 -12.28 -0.15
C LYS A 67 -2.36 -12.57 1.16
N THR A 68 -1.79 -13.77 1.31
CA THR A 68 -1.04 -14.18 2.50
C THR A 68 0.18 -13.28 2.75
N SER A 69 0.80 -12.77 1.68
CA SER A 69 1.92 -11.82 1.75
C SER A 69 1.51 -10.35 2.00
N ASP A 70 0.26 -10.09 2.44
CA ASP A 70 -0.33 -8.75 2.55
C ASP A 70 -0.17 -7.93 1.26
N ARG A 71 -0.30 -8.60 0.12
CA ARG A 71 -0.16 -8.00 -1.21
C ARG A 71 1.21 -7.38 -1.47
N THR A 72 2.24 -7.76 -0.72
CA THR A 72 3.62 -7.23 -0.89
C THR A 72 4.43 -8.02 -1.91
N TYR A 73 4.03 -9.26 -2.22
CA TYR A 73 4.77 -10.10 -3.16
C TYR A 73 4.46 -9.73 -4.61
N GLY A 74 5.54 -9.56 -5.39
CA GLY A 74 5.48 -9.47 -6.85
C GLY A 74 5.66 -10.83 -7.52
N ALA A 75 5.54 -10.87 -8.84
CA ALA A 75 5.50 -12.09 -9.64
C ALA A 75 6.62 -13.10 -9.37
N ARG A 76 7.85 -12.64 -9.08
CA ARG A 76 8.96 -13.55 -8.77
C ARG A 76 8.80 -14.30 -7.45
N ARG A 77 8.26 -13.64 -6.42
CA ARG A 77 8.03 -14.25 -5.10
C ARG A 77 6.83 -15.18 -5.15
N VAL A 78 5.71 -14.70 -5.69
CA VAL A 78 4.52 -15.53 -5.93
C VAL A 78 4.83 -16.76 -6.78
N TRP A 79 5.65 -16.63 -7.83
CA TRP A 79 6.05 -17.78 -8.64
C TRP A 79 6.80 -18.85 -7.85
N ARG A 80 7.63 -18.47 -6.86
CA ARG A 80 8.30 -19.45 -6.00
C ARG A 80 7.31 -20.16 -5.08
N ASP A 81 6.41 -19.41 -4.45
CA ASP A 81 5.37 -19.99 -3.58
C ASP A 81 4.50 -20.99 -4.37
N VAL A 82 4.09 -20.63 -5.60
CA VAL A 82 3.31 -21.52 -6.47
C VAL A 82 4.09 -22.77 -6.88
N LEU A 83 5.41 -22.68 -7.05
CA LEU A 83 6.25 -23.86 -7.30
C LEU A 83 6.39 -24.75 -6.06
N GLU A 84 6.48 -24.15 -4.87
CA GLU A 84 6.53 -24.85 -3.59
C GLU A 84 5.21 -25.58 -3.28
N GLU A 85 4.08 -25.02 -3.72
CA GLU A 85 2.76 -25.68 -3.72
C GLU A 85 2.63 -26.81 -4.77
N GLY A 86 3.70 -27.12 -5.52
CA GLY A 86 3.75 -28.21 -6.50
C GLY A 86 3.11 -27.89 -7.86
N LEU A 87 2.76 -26.63 -8.12
CA LEU A 87 2.14 -26.20 -9.38
C LEU A 87 3.20 -25.75 -10.39
N ALA A 88 3.57 -26.65 -11.31
CA ALA A 88 4.51 -26.35 -12.38
C ALA A 88 4.01 -25.20 -13.28
N CYS A 89 4.63 -24.02 -13.14
CA CYS A 89 4.39 -22.89 -14.00
C CYS A 89 5.66 -22.07 -14.24
N GLY A 90 5.81 -21.54 -15.46
CA GLY A 90 6.90 -20.63 -15.77
C GLY A 90 6.61 -19.20 -15.30
N LEU A 91 7.65 -18.47 -14.90
CA LEU A 91 7.55 -17.09 -14.40
C LEU A 91 6.74 -16.16 -15.32
N HIS A 92 6.93 -16.24 -16.65
CA HIS A 92 6.17 -15.43 -17.60
C HIS A 92 4.66 -15.74 -17.60
N ARG A 93 4.29 -17.00 -17.33
CA ARG A 93 2.88 -17.40 -17.20
C ARG A 93 2.29 -16.78 -15.94
N THR A 94 2.98 -16.86 -14.81
CA THR A 94 2.60 -16.21 -13.55
C THR A 94 2.44 -14.71 -13.73
N LEU A 95 3.41 -14.07 -14.37
CA LEU A 95 3.43 -12.63 -14.61
C LEU A 95 2.25 -12.18 -15.50
N ARG A 96 1.93 -12.94 -16.55
CA ARG A 96 0.74 -12.71 -17.36
C ARG A 96 -0.54 -12.87 -16.53
N LEU A 97 -0.67 -13.94 -15.75
CA LEU A 97 -1.86 -14.21 -14.94
C LEU A 97 -2.07 -13.13 -13.87
N MET A 98 -1.01 -12.68 -13.21
CA MET A 98 -1.08 -11.56 -12.27
C MET A 98 -1.53 -10.26 -12.94
N ARG A 99 -1.02 -9.96 -14.15
CA ARG A 99 -1.46 -8.78 -14.91
C ARG A 99 -2.94 -8.86 -15.30
N CYS A 100 -3.39 -10.01 -15.81
CA CYS A 100 -4.79 -10.22 -16.20
C CYS A 100 -5.76 -10.10 -15.02
N ASN A 101 -5.32 -10.46 -13.80
CA ASN A 101 -6.13 -10.40 -12.58
C ASN A 101 -5.81 -9.17 -11.70
N ALA A 102 -5.08 -8.19 -12.24
CA ALA A 102 -4.71 -6.95 -11.53
C ALA A 102 -3.99 -7.13 -10.19
N PHE A 103 -3.27 -8.24 -9.98
CA PHE A 103 -2.43 -8.45 -8.80
C PHE A 103 -1.16 -7.60 -8.89
N ARG A 104 -1.20 -6.44 -8.24
CA ARG A 104 -0.07 -5.49 -8.17
C ARG A 104 0.49 -5.43 -6.76
N ALA A 105 1.75 -5.79 -6.63
CA ALA A 105 2.48 -5.71 -5.37
C ALA A 105 2.46 -4.28 -4.82
N ARG A 106 2.19 -4.14 -3.53
CA ARG A 106 2.24 -2.88 -2.80
C ARG A 106 3.57 -2.79 -2.05
N PRO A 107 4.22 -1.61 -2.01
CA PRO A 107 5.34 -1.39 -1.12
C PRO A 107 4.93 -1.69 0.32
N ARG A 108 5.78 -2.42 1.05
CA ARG A 108 5.58 -2.63 2.49
C ARG A 108 5.66 -1.26 3.17
N ARG A 109 4.54 -0.77 3.71
CA ARG A 109 4.55 0.44 4.54
C ARG A 109 5.19 0.05 5.87
N ARG A 110 6.16 0.84 6.35
CA ARG A 110 6.59 0.74 7.75
C ARG A 110 5.34 1.02 8.60
N GLY A 111 4.94 0.06 9.43
CA GLY A 111 3.94 0.32 10.44
C GLY A 111 4.43 1.45 11.36
N LYS A 112 3.51 2.19 11.97
CA LYS A 112 3.88 2.98 13.15
C LYS A 112 4.50 2.02 14.18
N PRO A 113 5.42 2.48 15.04
CA PRO A 113 5.85 1.70 16.20
C PRO A 113 4.61 1.09 16.86
N LYS A 114 4.68 -0.19 17.21
CA LYS A 114 3.59 -0.81 17.96
C LYS A 114 3.48 -0.04 19.27
N ASP A 115 2.35 0.62 19.48
CA ASP A 115 1.94 1.11 20.78
C ASP A 115 1.41 -0.13 21.51
N ASP A 116 2.25 -0.71 22.35
CA ASP A 116 1.95 -1.84 23.22
C ASP A 116 1.02 -1.44 24.38
N GLY A 117 0.61 -0.17 24.45
CA GLY A 117 -0.30 0.34 25.46
C GLY A 117 0.37 0.48 26.83
N GLU A 118 1.67 0.16 26.96
CA GLU A 118 2.47 0.52 28.13
C GLU A 118 2.78 2.01 28.07
N ARG A 119 1.76 2.81 28.41
CA ARG A 119 2.01 4.20 28.80
C ARG A 119 2.94 4.14 29.99
N SER A 120 4.11 4.77 29.85
CA SER A 120 5.00 4.97 30.99
C SER A 120 4.17 5.54 32.13
N ILE A 121 4.28 4.97 33.32
CA ILE A 121 3.53 5.34 34.53
C ILE A 121 3.68 6.85 34.85
N ILE A 122 4.73 7.48 34.29
CA ILE A 122 5.01 8.92 34.31
C ILE A 122 3.93 9.75 33.58
N ALA A 123 3.23 9.20 32.59
CA ALA A 123 2.16 9.90 31.86
C ALA A 123 0.85 10.02 32.66
N ASP A 124 0.62 9.13 33.64
CA ASP A 124 -0.53 9.18 34.55
C ASP A 124 -0.17 9.83 35.90
N ILE A 125 1.11 10.12 36.14
CA ILE A 125 1.56 10.91 37.29
C ILE A 125 1.59 12.37 36.85
N GLU A 126 0.62 13.15 37.35
CA GLU A 126 0.67 14.62 37.25
C GLU A 126 2.06 15.12 37.66
N PRO A 127 2.76 15.88 36.80
CA PRO A 127 4.14 16.26 37.04
C PRO A 127 4.24 17.05 38.35
N VAL A 128 4.90 16.46 39.34
CA VAL A 128 5.26 17.14 40.59
C VAL A 128 6.35 18.14 40.26
N ASN A 129 6.07 19.43 40.48
CA ASN A 129 7.08 20.47 40.33
C ASN A 129 8.17 20.34 41.41
N ALA A 130 9.29 21.06 41.26
CA ALA A 130 10.40 21.06 42.21
C ALA A 130 10.03 21.49 43.65
N THR A 131 8.79 21.92 43.89
CA THR A 131 8.25 22.39 45.17
C THR A 131 7.25 21.39 45.77
N GLY A 132 7.06 20.21 45.16
CA GLY A 132 6.18 19.15 45.69
C GLY A 132 4.68 19.37 45.41
N SER A 133 4.31 20.40 44.62
CA SER A 133 2.93 20.69 44.23
C SER A 133 2.56 19.88 42.98
N ARG A 134 1.41 19.23 43.04
CA ARG A 134 0.76 18.59 41.88
C ARG A 134 0.00 19.66 41.11
N GLU A 135 0.54 20.07 39.96
CA GLU A 135 -0.13 20.98 39.04
C GLU A 135 -0.59 20.19 37.81
N PRO A 136 -1.85 20.34 37.36
CA PRO A 136 -2.32 19.69 36.15
C PRO A 136 -1.42 20.08 34.96
N ALA A 137 -1.16 19.15 34.05
CA ALA A 137 -0.41 19.40 32.82
C ALA A 137 -0.93 20.69 32.11
N ARG A 138 -0.16 21.78 32.24
CA ARG A 138 -0.61 23.17 31.98
C ARG A 138 -1.16 23.46 30.58
N LEU A 139 -0.95 22.54 29.62
CA LEU A 139 -1.39 22.72 28.24
C LEU A 139 -2.58 21.84 27.86
N ASP A 140 -2.93 20.79 28.61
CA ASP A 140 -4.01 19.83 28.27
C ASP A 140 -4.15 19.51 26.76
N ARG A 141 -3.01 19.32 26.09
CA ARG A 141 -2.90 19.10 24.63
C ARG A 141 -3.47 20.22 23.73
N ASP A 142 -3.75 21.40 24.27
CA ASP A 142 -4.05 22.62 23.53
C ASP A 142 -2.75 23.30 23.06
N PHE A 143 -2.39 23.02 21.80
CA PHE A 143 -1.25 23.61 21.11
C PHE A 143 -1.60 24.87 20.30
N GLN A 144 -2.81 25.41 20.41
CA GLN A 144 -3.14 26.70 19.79
C GLN A 144 -2.62 27.87 20.62
N ALA A 145 -2.07 28.88 19.94
CA ALA A 145 -1.67 30.15 20.53
C ALA A 145 -2.23 31.29 19.66
N ASP A 146 -2.78 32.33 20.29
CA ASP A 146 -3.42 33.44 19.59
C ASP A 146 -2.47 34.60 19.31
N ARG A 147 -1.34 34.66 20.03
CA ARG A 147 -0.30 35.69 19.89
C ARG A 147 1.11 35.10 20.08
N PRO A 148 2.15 35.76 19.55
CA PRO A 148 3.54 35.36 19.79
C PRO A 148 3.87 35.32 21.30
N ASN A 149 4.79 34.44 21.68
CA ASN A 149 5.34 34.31 23.03
C ASN A 149 4.34 33.90 24.12
N GLN A 150 3.24 33.25 23.73
CA GLN A 150 2.26 32.72 24.70
C GLN A 150 2.50 31.26 25.08
N LYS A 151 2.87 30.43 24.09
CA LYS A 151 3.14 29.01 24.28
C LYS A 151 4.33 28.61 23.44
N TRP A 152 5.28 27.92 24.05
CA TRP A 152 6.48 27.42 23.39
C TRP A 152 6.51 25.90 23.39
N LEU A 153 6.97 25.32 22.28
CA LEU A 153 7.20 23.90 22.14
C LEU A 153 8.71 23.67 22.08
N THR A 154 9.20 22.75 22.90
CA THR A 154 10.59 22.29 22.82
C THR A 154 10.62 20.94 22.14
N ASP A 155 11.59 20.76 21.24
CA ASP A 155 11.87 19.46 20.63
C ASP A 155 13.37 19.16 20.71
N PHE A 156 13.68 17.89 20.89
CA PHE A 156 15.05 17.38 20.92
C PHE A 156 15.22 16.37 19.80
N THR A 157 16.16 16.63 18.91
CA THR A 157 16.44 15.79 17.75
C THR A 157 17.95 15.57 17.59
N TYR A 158 18.32 14.69 16.68
CA TYR A 158 19.71 14.39 16.38
C TYR A 158 19.92 14.34 14.86
N ILE A 159 21.02 14.93 14.41
CA ILE A 159 21.36 15.07 12.99
C ILE A 159 22.67 14.32 12.74
N TRP A 160 22.69 13.48 11.71
CA TRP A 160 23.94 12.81 11.30
C TRP A 160 24.82 13.78 10.52
N THR A 161 26.08 13.91 10.92
CA THR A 161 27.09 14.75 10.25
C THR A 161 28.30 13.90 9.85
N ALA A 162 29.25 14.48 9.13
CA ALA A 162 30.50 13.79 8.78
C ALA A 162 31.39 13.48 10.00
N GLU A 163 31.19 14.18 11.12
CA GLU A 163 31.95 14.03 12.37
C GLU A 163 31.20 13.18 13.41
N GLY A 164 29.98 12.74 13.10
CA GLY A 164 29.14 11.93 13.99
C GLY A 164 27.77 12.54 14.25
N TRP A 165 27.11 12.08 15.32
CA TRP A 165 25.80 12.60 15.74
C TRP A 165 25.92 13.98 16.39
N LEU A 166 25.11 14.93 15.92
CA LEU A 166 24.91 16.23 16.55
C LEU A 166 23.53 16.26 17.20
N TYR A 167 23.47 16.48 18.50
CA TYR A 167 22.22 16.61 19.24
C TYR A 167 21.78 18.07 19.25
N VAL A 168 20.52 18.32 18.92
CA VAL A 168 19.96 19.66 18.76
C VAL A 168 18.69 19.78 19.60
N ALA A 169 18.62 20.78 20.46
CA ALA A 169 17.40 21.19 21.14
C ALA A 169 16.92 22.51 20.53
N VAL A 170 15.64 22.60 20.16
CA VAL A 170 15.03 23.81 19.59
C VAL A 170 13.79 24.19 20.39
N VAL A 171 13.64 25.48 20.65
CA VAL A 171 12.44 26.09 21.21
C VAL A 171 11.70 26.81 20.08
N LEU A 172 10.46 26.39 19.82
CA LEU A 172 9.58 26.96 18.81
C LEU A 172 8.47 27.78 19.47
N ASP A 173 8.21 28.97 18.93
CA ASP A 173 6.98 29.71 19.24
C ASP A 173 5.79 29.05 18.52
N LEU A 174 4.74 28.65 19.26
CA LEU A 174 3.61 27.92 18.68
C LEU A 174 2.73 28.79 17.77
N PHE A 175 2.69 30.11 17.99
CA PHE A 175 1.96 31.04 17.13
C PHE A 175 2.70 31.25 15.80
N SER A 176 3.96 31.70 15.84
CA SER A 176 4.69 32.06 14.63
C SER A 176 5.41 30.89 13.96
N ARG A 177 5.50 29.74 14.63
CA ARG A 177 6.29 28.55 14.22
C ARG A 177 7.77 28.84 13.98
N ARG A 178 8.30 29.92 14.58
CA ARG A 178 9.71 30.30 14.45
C ARG A 178 10.51 29.73 15.62
N ALA A 179 11.76 29.38 15.34
CA ALA A 179 12.72 29.08 16.40
C ALA A 179 13.04 30.37 17.16
N VAL A 180 12.76 30.36 18.46
CA VAL A 180 13.08 31.47 19.38
C VAL A 180 14.37 31.21 20.17
N GLY A 181 14.82 29.96 20.22
CA GLY A 181 16.10 29.56 20.79
C GLY A 181 16.51 28.17 20.33
N TRP A 182 17.80 27.88 20.36
CA TRP A 182 18.34 26.54 20.06
C TRP A 182 19.70 26.32 20.75
N SER A 183 20.03 25.07 20.99
CA SER A 183 21.33 24.63 21.53
C SER A 183 21.77 23.34 20.85
N MET A 184 23.08 23.15 20.68
CA MET A 184 23.64 21.95 20.03
C MET A 184 24.88 21.46 20.77
N LYS A 185 25.01 20.13 20.92
CA LYS A 185 26.22 19.49 21.45
C LYS A 185 26.50 18.18 20.72
N ALA A 186 27.77 17.78 20.74
CA ALA A 186 28.21 16.48 20.24
C ALA A 186 27.74 15.32 21.16
N ASP A 187 27.58 15.60 22.46
CA ASP A 187 27.16 14.60 23.45
C ASP A 187 25.71 14.78 23.89
N ARG A 188 25.05 13.65 24.20
CA ARG A 188 23.69 13.61 24.73
C ARG A 188 23.72 13.94 26.22
N ASP A 189 23.70 15.23 26.55
CA ASP A 189 23.67 15.74 27.93
C ASP A 189 22.31 16.41 28.23
N ALA A 190 21.80 16.20 29.46
CA ALA A 190 20.55 16.80 29.94
C ALA A 190 20.63 18.34 30.00
N SER A 191 21.83 18.90 30.09
CA SER A 191 22.06 20.35 30.00
C SER A 191 21.77 20.97 28.62
N LEU A 192 21.43 20.15 27.62
CA LEU A 192 21.05 20.64 26.29
C LEU A 192 19.63 21.20 26.23
N VAL A 193 18.76 20.78 27.16
CA VAL A 193 17.38 21.27 27.26
C VAL A 193 17.32 22.23 28.44
N MET A 194 16.97 23.49 28.17
CA MET A 194 16.78 24.53 29.19
C MET A 194 15.44 24.35 29.90
#